data_AF-A0A084EF57-F1
#
_entry.id   AF-A0A084EF57-F1
#
_cell.length_a   1.000
_cell.length_b   1.000
_cell.length_c   1.000
_cell.angle_alpha   90.00
_cell.angle_beta   90.00
_cell.angle_gamma   90.00
#
_symmetry.space_group_name_H-M   'P 1'
#
loop_
_entity.id
_entity.type
_entity.pdbx_description
1 polymer ?
#
loop_
_entity_poly.entity_id
_entity_poly.type
_entity_poly.pdbx_seq_one_letter_code
_entity_poly.pdbx_strand_id
1 'polypeptide(L)'
;MPALIGEHLYTCEDGTQLDGDFMLDGLTLDLTIIPGGKPSRLTAPDTGKAYAGNNLTLVLTGTDTLKLDRMGEKSLVCHRTTAIAQPGRGHPP
;
A
#
# COMPACT_ATOMS: atom_id res chain seq x y z
N MET A 1 0.45 13.58 14.44
CA MET A 1 0.91 12.56 13.48
C MET A 1 -0.32 11.88 12.93
N PRO A 2 -0.48 11.69 11.60
CA PRO A 2 -1.66 11.00 11.06
C PRO A 2 -1.79 9.64 11.75
N ALA A 3 -3.00 9.28 12.15
CA ALA A 3 -3.24 7.99 12.77
C ALA A 3 -3.24 6.92 11.67
N LEU A 4 -2.43 5.88 11.83
CA LEU A 4 -2.44 4.70 10.97
C LEU A 4 -3.63 3.82 11.37
N ILE A 5 -4.46 3.40 10.42
CA ILE A 5 -5.58 2.48 10.68
C ILE A 5 -5.25 1.03 10.30
N GLY A 6 -4.29 0.81 9.41
CA GLY A 6 -3.84 -0.53 9.08
C GLY A 6 -2.60 -0.54 8.19
N GLU A 7 -1.82 -1.60 8.31
CA GLU A 7 -0.66 -1.88 7.45
C GLU A 7 -0.91 -3.18 6.69
N HIS A 8 -0.65 -3.19 5.39
CA HIS A 8 -0.80 -4.36 4.54
C HIS A 8 0.45 -4.58 3.69
N LEU A 9 0.99 -5.80 3.78
CA LEU A 9 2.09 -6.24 2.94
C LEU A 9 1.56 -6.86 1.64
N TYR A 10 2.20 -6.56 0.52
CA TYR A 10 1.90 -7.14 -0.79
C TYR A 10 3.16 -7.70 -1.42
N THR A 11 3.01 -8.79 -2.17
CA THR A 11 4.05 -9.35 -3.02
C THR A 11 3.57 -9.28 -4.47
N CYS A 12 4.36 -8.62 -5.31
CA CYS A 12 4.13 -8.48 -6.74
C CYS A 12 4.61 -9.70 -7.54
N GLU A 13 4.09 -9.87 -8.75
CA GLU A 13 4.45 -10.99 -9.64
C GLU A 13 5.94 -11.02 -10.01
N ASP A 14 6.63 -9.88 -9.97
CA ASP A 14 8.07 -9.77 -10.19
C ASP A 14 8.91 -10.10 -8.95
N GLY A 15 8.25 -10.44 -7.83
CA GLY A 15 8.88 -10.65 -6.53
C GLY A 15 9.10 -9.37 -5.71
N THR A 16 8.76 -8.19 -6.25
CA THR A 16 8.80 -6.94 -5.47
C THR A 16 7.85 -7.03 -4.29
N GLN A 17 8.31 -6.64 -3.10
CA GLN A 17 7.46 -6.54 -1.93
C GLN A 17 7.12 -5.08 -1.65
N LEU A 18 5.86 -4.83 -1.30
CA LEU A 18 5.32 -3.52 -0.98
C LEU A 18 4.74 -3.55 0.42
N ASP A 19 4.97 -2.47 1.16
CA ASP A 19 4.37 -2.21 2.45
C ASP A 19 3.43 -1.00 2.32
N GLY A 20 2.16 -1.20 2.61
CA GLY A 20 1.10 -0.22 2.44
C GLY A 20 0.52 0.21 3.77
N ASP A 21 0.86 1.42 4.20
CA ASP A 21 0.37 2.07 5.40
C ASP A 21 -0.89 2.89 5.11
N PHE A 22 -2.06 2.39 5.51
CA PHE A 22 -3.34 3.07 5.34
C PHE A 22 -3.61 4.04 6.50
N MET A 23 -3.85 5.30 6.16
CA MET A 23 -4.15 6.35 7.14
C MET A 23 -5.63 6.36 7.54
N LEU A 24 -5.93 6.95 8.70
CA LEU A 24 -7.28 7.01 9.31
C LEU A 24 -8.33 7.66 8.42
N ASP A 25 -7.94 8.57 7.52
CA ASP A 25 -8.85 9.17 6.55
C ASP A 25 -9.33 8.17 5.48
N GLY A 26 -8.66 7.03 5.32
CA GLY A 26 -9.02 6.00 4.33
C GLY A 26 -8.83 6.43 2.88
N LEU A 27 -8.19 7.59 2.65
CA LEU A 27 -7.90 8.17 1.33
C LEU A 27 -6.39 8.35 1.12
N THR A 28 -5.59 8.25 2.18
CA THR A 28 -4.14 8.40 2.14
C THR A 28 -3.47 7.06 2.44
N LEU A 29 -2.50 6.72 1.59
CA LEU A 29 -1.71 5.50 1.66
C LEU A 29 -0.23 5.89 1.54
N ASP A 30 0.57 5.55 2.54
CA ASP A 30 2.02 5.63 2.42
C ASP A 30 2.52 4.26 1.91
N LEU A 31 3.05 4.23 0.68
CA LEU A 31 3.51 3.01 0.02
C LEU A 31 5.04 2.93 0.03
N THR A 32 5.59 1.86 0.59
CA THR A 32 7.04 1.62 0.66
C THR A 32 7.39 0.38 -0.15
N ILE A 33 8.35 0.50 -1.07
CA ILE A 33 8.93 -0.66 -1.78
C ILE A 33 10.05 -1.23 -0.90
N ILE A 34 9.98 -2.50 -0.52
CA ILE A 34 10.96 -3.12 0.38
C ILE A 34 11.86 -4.15 -0.36
N PRO A 35 13.11 -4.35 0.09
CA PRO A 35 13.74 -3.73 1.26
C PRO A 35 14.30 -2.32 1.02
N GLY A 36 14.00 -1.38 1.93
CA GLY A 36 14.73 -0.10 2.06
C GLY A 36 14.31 1.04 1.15
N GLY A 37 13.20 0.93 0.42
CA GLY A 37 12.63 2.05 -0.33
C GLY A 37 12.12 3.15 0.60
N LYS A 38 11.92 4.34 0.04
CA LYS A 38 11.32 5.46 0.76
C LYS A 38 9.79 5.37 0.67
N PRO A 39 9.05 5.67 1.75
CA PRO A 39 7.60 5.76 1.69
C PRO A 39 7.20 6.85 0.71
N SER A 40 6.38 6.47 -0.28
CA SER A 40 5.76 7.37 -1.24
C SER A 40 4.30 7.56 -0.85
N ARG A 41 3.94 8.81 -0.54
CA ARG A 41 2.56 9.16 -0.21
C ARG A 41 1.69 9.16 -1.46
N LEU A 42 0.63 8.38 -1.41
CA LEU A 42 -0.41 8.31 -2.42
C LEU A 42 -1.74 8.78 -1.80
N THR A 43 -2.54 9.46 -2.59
CA THR A 43 -3.86 9.96 -2.18
C THR A 43 -4.91 9.56 -3.20
N ALA A 44 -6.05 9.10 -2.72
CA ALA A 44 -7.25 8.83 -3.49
C ALA A 44 -8.21 10.03 -3.38
N PRO A 45 -8.94 10.38 -4.46
CA PRO A 45 -9.94 11.43 -4.40
C PRO A 45 -11.18 11.03 -3.57
N ASP A 46 -11.51 9.73 -3.53
CA ASP A 46 -12.64 9.18 -2.77
C ASP A 46 -12.40 7.69 -2.42
N THR A 47 -13.17 7.15 -1.47
CA THR A 47 -13.09 5.74 -1.08
C THR A 47 -13.33 4.83 -2.27
N GLY A 48 -12.46 3.83 -2.46
CA GLY A 48 -12.54 2.88 -3.57
C GLY A 48 -12.04 3.43 -4.91
N LYS A 49 -11.53 4.67 -4.95
CA LYS A 49 -10.80 5.20 -6.11
C LYS A 49 -9.34 4.79 -6.07
N ALA A 50 -8.66 5.00 -7.20
CA ALA A 50 -7.23 4.78 -7.29
C ALA A 50 -6.47 5.80 -6.42
N TYR A 51 -5.45 5.32 -5.71
CA TYR A 51 -4.50 6.18 -5.02
C TYR A 51 -3.44 6.63 -6.03
N ALA A 52 -3.17 7.91 -6.10
CA ALA A 52 -2.17 8.46 -7.01
C ALA A 52 -1.17 9.34 -6.27
N GLY A 53 0.09 9.30 -6.69
CA GLY A 53 1.16 10.12 -6.13
C GLY A 53 2.53 9.65 -6.59
N ASN A 54 3.49 10.56 -6.66
CA ASN A 54 4.88 10.25 -7.00
C ASN A 54 5.05 9.42 -8.31
N ASN A 55 4.25 9.71 -9.34
CA ASN A 55 4.18 8.97 -10.61
C ASN A 55 3.75 7.49 -10.50
N LEU A 56 3.11 7.14 -9.39
CA LEU A 56 2.51 5.85 -9.14
C LEU A 56 0.99 6.01 -9.08
N THR A 57 0.28 5.03 -9.66
CA THR A 57 -1.16 4.88 -9.49
C THR A 57 -1.43 3.48 -8.97
N LEU A 58 -2.17 3.38 -7.87
CA LEU A 58 -2.45 2.14 -7.18
C LEU A 58 -3.96 1.91 -7.17
N VAL A 59 -4.37 0.75 -7.69
CA VAL A 59 -5.77 0.34 -7.80
C VAL A 59 -5.97 -0.93 -7.01
N LEU A 60 -6.76 -0.86 -5.95
CA LEU A 60 -7.19 -2.04 -5.20
C LEU A 60 -8.26 -2.77 -6.03
N THR A 61 -8.01 -4.04 -6.34
CA THR A 61 -8.92 -4.90 -7.10
C THR A 61 -9.35 -6.06 -6.21
N GLY A 62 -10.60 -6.04 -5.76
CA GLY A 62 -11.08 -7.00 -4.76
C GLY A 62 -10.48 -6.74 -3.36
N THR A 63 -10.37 -7.80 -2.55
CA THR A 63 -9.93 -7.72 -1.14
C THR A 63 -8.43 -7.81 -0.97
N ASP A 64 -7.74 -8.56 -1.84
CA ASP A 64 -6.35 -8.98 -1.62
C ASP A 64 -5.47 -8.76 -2.85
N THR A 65 -5.96 -8.09 -3.88
CA THR A 65 -5.17 -7.79 -5.09
C THR A 65 -5.05 -6.29 -5.28
N LEU A 66 -3.86 -5.88 -5.68
CA LEU A 66 -3.47 -4.51 -5.91
C LEU A 66 -2.78 -4.45 -7.26
N LYS A 67 -3.17 -3.50 -8.09
CA LYS A 67 -2.48 -3.18 -9.33
C LYS A 67 -1.70 -1.89 -9.15
N LEU A 68 -0.39 -1.97 -9.28
CA LEU A 68 0.52 -0.82 -9.24
C LEU A 68 0.89 -0.44 -10.67
N ASP A 69 0.42 0.72 -11.10
CA ASP A 69 0.84 1.35 -12.34
C ASP A 69 1.97 2.34 -12.05
N ARG A 70 3.08 2.17 -12.76
CA ARG A 70 4.27 3.01 -12.64
C ARG A 70 4.41 3.76 -13.96
N MET A 71 4.42 5.09 -13.93
CA MET A 71 4.48 5.89 -15.15
C MET A 71 5.75 5.56 -15.95
N GLY A 72 5.59 4.96 -17.12
CA GLY A 72 6.70 4.59 -18.01
C GLY A 72 7.26 3.18 -17.79
N GLU A 73 6.72 2.41 -16.85
CA GLU A 73 7.05 0.99 -16.66
C GLU A 73 5.80 0.11 -16.81
N LYS A 74 5.99 -1.21 -16.80
CA LYS A 74 4.90 -2.17 -16.84
C LYS A 74 4.13 -2.14 -15.52
N SER A 75 2.80 -2.10 -15.58
CA SER A 75 1.98 -2.26 -14.38
C SER A 75 2.24 -3.64 -13.75
N LEU A 76 2.35 -3.66 -12.42
CA LEU A 76 2.54 -4.88 -11.65
C LEU A 76 1.24 -5.25 -10.94
N VAL A 77 0.92 -6.53 -10.94
CA VAL A 77 -0.11 -7.09 -10.07
C VAL A 77 0.58 -7.60 -8.81
N CYS A 78 0.04 -7.21 -7.66
CA CYS A 78 0.53 -7.56 -6.35
C CYS A 78 -0.60 -8.15 -5.53
N HIS A 79 -0.29 -9.24 -4.85
CA HIS A 79 -1.23 -9.92 -3.98
C HIS A 79 -0.85 -9.66 -2.53
N ARG A 80 -1.86 -9.42 -1.71
CA ARG A 80 -1.69 -9.22 -0.28
C ARG A 80 -1.08 -10.48 0.30
N THR A 81 0.10 -10.34 0.86
CA THR A 81 0.78 -11.42 1.54
C THR A 81 0.29 -11.41 2.97
N THR A 82 -0.10 -12.57 3.49
CA THR A 82 -0.33 -12.75 4.92
C THR A 82 1.03 -12.76 5.63
N ALA A 83 1.71 -11.62 5.66
CA ALA A 83 2.82 -11.41 6.58
C ALA A 83 2.22 -10.94 7.90
N ILE A 84 2.14 -11.88 8.84
CA ILE A 84 2.10 -11.74 10.30
C ILE A 84 1.82 -10.30 10.74
N ALA A 85 0.60 -10.04 11.26
CA ALA A 85 0.32 -8.85 12.05
C ALA A 85 1.55 -8.51 12.89
N GLN A 86 2.18 -7.36 12.65
CA GLN A 86 3.37 -6.96 13.39
C GLN A 86 3.12 -7.20 14.89
N PRO A 87 3.80 -8.16 15.54
CA PRO A 87 3.64 -8.35 16.97
C PRO A 87 4.44 -7.24 17.64
N GLY A 88 3.87 -6.04 17.73
CA GLY A 88 4.63 -4.88 18.21
C GLY A 88 3.88 -3.57 18.40
N ARG A 89 2.70 -3.36 17.79
CA ARG A 89 1.87 -2.19 18.15
C ARG A 89 0.83 -2.63 19.16
N GLY A 90 1.25 -2.56 20.42
CA GLY A 90 0.45 -2.88 21.60
C GLY A 90 -0.93 -2.27 21.50
N HIS A 91 -1.92 -3.12 21.71
CA HIS A 91 -3.24 -2.75 22.17
C HIS A 91 -3.10 -2.40 23.66
N PRO A 92 -3.32 -1.15 24.10
CA PRO A 92 -3.56 -0.86 25.52
C PRO A 92 -5.08 -0.88 25.78
N PRO A 93 -5.48 -1.11 27.05
CA PRO A 93 -6.07 -2.33 27.59
C PRO A 93 -7.55 -2.59 27.23
#